data_AF-A0A7T7HB26-F1
#
_entry.id   AF-A0A7T7HB26-F1
#
_cell.length_a   1.000
_cell.length_b   1.000
_cell.length_c   1.000
_cell.angle_alpha   90.00
_cell.angle_beta   90.00
_cell.angle_gamma   90.00
#
_symmetry.space_group_name_H-M   'P 1'
#
loop_
_entity.id
_entity.type
_entity.pdbx_description
1 polymer ?
#
loop_
_entity_poly.entity_id
_entity_poly.type
_entity_poly.pdbx_seq_one_letter_code
_entity_poly.pdbx_strand_id
1 'polypeptide(L)'
;MAKKNIGLFILIGLLSVSCSVETLNYVSRSNKDQMPSSLVSNFDNHYVESKAASTEISIEKVKYVSDLSNLITVFPKFKNSAVNAEVKKLKAAVQSYIYGTTEGNSKQKRLAYRDYATSYKTLQTLKKYMNRDDIELIDRYLTRIKANINSLEYLK
;
A
#
# COMPACT_ATOMS: atom_id res chain seq x y z
N MET A 1 -27.05 18.82 -61.54
CA MET A 1 -27.56 18.69 -60.15
C MET A 1 -27.07 17.38 -59.57
N ALA A 2 -26.33 17.43 -58.45
CA ALA A 2 -26.31 16.43 -57.38
C ALA A 2 -25.25 16.86 -56.35
N LYS A 3 -25.69 17.57 -55.30
CA LYS A 3 -24.86 17.88 -54.13
C LYS A 3 -24.69 16.60 -53.31
N LYS A 4 -23.44 16.17 -53.11
CA LYS A 4 -23.05 14.96 -52.39
C LYS A 4 -23.09 15.24 -50.88
N ASN A 5 -24.12 14.71 -50.22
CA ASN A 5 -24.35 14.79 -48.77
C ASN A 5 -23.27 14.02 -47.99
N ILE A 6 -22.22 14.72 -47.59
CA ILE A 6 -21.14 14.21 -46.72
C ILE A 6 -21.46 14.41 -45.23
N GLY A 7 -22.48 15.20 -44.89
CA GLY A 7 -22.86 15.50 -43.50
C GLY A 7 -23.51 14.34 -42.73
N LEU A 8 -24.03 13.31 -43.39
CA LEU A 8 -24.78 12.23 -42.72
C LEU A 8 -23.87 11.24 -41.96
N PHE A 9 -22.63 11.06 -42.40
CA PHE A 9 -21.71 10.07 -41.79
C PHE A 9 -21.04 10.57 -40.50
N ILE A 10 -21.01 11.87 -40.25
CA ILE A 10 -20.38 12.45 -39.05
C ILE A 10 -21.31 12.37 -37.82
N LEU A 11 -22.63 12.24 -38.01
CA LEU A 11 -23.59 12.19 -36.91
C LEU A 11 -23.71 10.80 -36.25
N ILE A 12 -23.19 9.74 -36.88
CA ILE A 12 -23.31 8.35 -36.40
C ILE A 12 -22.11 7.90 -35.54
N GLY A 13 -21.00 8.66 -35.52
CA GLY A 13 -19.79 8.32 -34.77
C GLY A 13 -19.80 8.66 -33.27
N LEU A 14 -20.85 9.32 -32.76
CA LEU A 14 -20.87 9.90 -31.40
C LEU A 14 -21.53 9.02 -30.31
N LEU A 15 -21.87 7.75 -30.61
CA LEU A 15 -22.62 6.88 -29.68
C LEU A 15 -21.89 5.64 -29.15
N SER A 16 -20.57 5.52 -29.31
CA SER A 16 -19.84 4.28 -28.94
C SER A 16 -18.90 4.38 -27.73
N VAL A 17 -19.07 5.35 -26.82
CA VAL A 17 -18.35 5.34 -25.53
C VAL A 17 -19.31 5.00 -24.39
N SER A 18 -19.70 3.73 -24.29
CA SER A 18 -20.25 3.18 -23.05
C SER A 18 -19.09 2.87 -22.10
N CYS A 19 -18.84 3.75 -21.13
CA CYS A 19 -18.05 3.41 -19.95
C CYS A 19 -18.87 2.46 -19.07
N SER A 20 -18.71 1.15 -19.26
CA SER A 20 -19.09 0.19 -18.23
C SER A 20 -18.04 0.28 -17.12
N VAL A 21 -18.37 0.95 -16.01
CA VAL A 21 -17.61 0.82 -14.76
C VAL A 21 -18.23 -0.30 -13.96
N GLU A 22 -17.60 -1.46 -14.01
CA GLU A 22 -17.93 -2.57 -13.12
C GLU A 22 -17.56 -2.17 -11.69
N THR A 23 -18.56 -1.93 -10.84
CA THR A 23 -18.34 -1.79 -9.41
C THR A 23 -18.12 -3.19 -8.84
N LEU A 24 -16.85 -3.59 -8.75
CA LEU A 24 -16.48 -4.84 -8.10
C LEU A 24 -16.74 -4.71 -6.59
N ASN A 25 -17.92 -5.19 -6.16
CA ASN A 25 -18.28 -5.26 -4.75
C ASN A 25 -17.49 -6.41 -4.11
N TYR A 26 -16.31 -6.11 -3.55
CA TYR A 26 -15.62 -7.04 -2.66
C TYR A 26 -16.38 -7.11 -1.34
N VAL A 27 -17.45 -7.91 -1.29
CA VAL A 27 -17.93 -8.42 -0.01
C VAL A 27 -16.88 -9.41 0.46
N SER A 28 -15.97 -8.93 1.32
CA SER A 28 -15.09 -9.79 2.10
C SER A 28 -15.98 -10.59 3.05
N ARG A 29 -16.42 -11.77 2.61
CA ARG A 29 -17.07 -12.75 3.47
C ARG A 29 -16.01 -13.23 4.46
N SER A 30 -15.98 -12.57 5.61
CA SER A 30 -15.23 -13.01 6.78
C SER A 30 -15.74 -14.38 7.21
N ASN A 31 -15.09 -15.43 6.71
CA ASN A 31 -15.17 -16.74 7.34
C ASN A 31 -14.33 -16.64 8.62
N LYS A 32 -15.01 -16.51 9.76
CA LYS A 32 -14.43 -16.53 11.12
C LYS A 32 -13.73 -17.85 11.48
N ASP A 33 -13.69 -18.83 10.58
CA ASP A 33 -13.38 -20.23 10.93
C ASP A 33 -12.05 -20.77 10.39
N GLN A 34 -11.13 -19.91 9.93
CA GLN A 34 -9.75 -20.35 9.62
C GLN A 34 -8.70 -19.39 10.18
N MET A 35 -8.52 -19.43 11.50
CA MET A 35 -7.21 -19.14 12.11
C MET A 35 -6.40 -20.44 12.17
N PRO A 36 -5.11 -20.47 11.77
CA PRO A 36 -4.23 -21.57 12.11
C PRO A 36 -4.04 -21.61 13.63
N SER A 37 -4.44 -22.74 14.23
CA SER A 37 -4.57 -23.01 15.66
C SER A 37 -3.26 -23.10 16.46
N SER A 38 -2.23 -22.28 16.17
CA SER A 38 -0.91 -22.42 16.81
C SER A 38 -0.48 -21.28 17.75
N LEU A 39 -1.35 -20.33 18.10
CA LEU A 39 -1.01 -19.27 19.06
C LEU A 39 -2.01 -19.06 20.21
N VAL A 40 -3.03 -19.91 20.34
CA VAL A 40 -4.01 -19.78 21.43
C VAL A 40 -4.04 -21.08 22.23
N SER A 41 -3.13 -21.18 23.18
CA SER A 41 -3.31 -22.10 24.31
C SER A 41 -3.02 -21.33 25.60
N ASN A 42 -4.08 -21.16 26.39
CA ASN A 42 -4.15 -20.64 27.76
C ASN A 42 -3.92 -19.14 27.94
N PHE A 43 -4.97 -18.33 27.75
CA PHE A 43 -5.03 -17.00 28.37
C PHE A 43 -6.37 -16.82 29.09
N ASP A 44 -6.30 -16.62 30.40
CA ASP A 44 -7.46 -16.46 31.28
C ASP A 44 -8.32 -15.25 30.89
N ASN A 45 -9.60 -15.51 30.67
CA ASN A 45 -10.59 -14.56 30.13
C ASN A 45 -11.00 -13.42 31.10
N HIS A 46 -10.34 -13.27 32.25
CA HIS A 46 -10.71 -12.27 33.27
C HIS A 46 -9.81 -11.01 33.26
N TYR A 47 -8.75 -10.97 32.45
CA TYR A 47 -7.88 -9.78 32.29
C TYR A 47 -8.21 -8.96 31.02
N VAL A 48 -9.05 -9.50 30.13
CA VAL A 48 -9.33 -8.92 28.81
C VAL A 48 -10.42 -7.84 28.87
N GLU A 49 -11.32 -7.89 29.84
CA GLU A 49 -12.50 -7.02 29.87
C GLU A 49 -12.20 -5.57 30.28
N SER A 50 -11.13 -5.30 31.05
CA SER A 50 -10.77 -3.93 31.46
C SER A 50 -9.83 -3.20 30.49
N LYS A 51 -9.36 -3.86 29.43
CA LYS A 51 -8.52 -3.25 28.37
C LYS A 51 -9.14 -3.32 26.97
N ALA A 52 -10.22 -4.08 26.80
CA ALA A 52 -10.96 -4.15 25.53
C ALA A 52 -11.67 -2.85 25.15
N ALA A 53 -11.79 -1.86 26.05
CA ALA A 53 -12.41 -0.57 25.76
C ALA A 53 -11.47 0.46 25.10
N SER A 54 -10.17 0.18 24.91
CA SER A 54 -9.23 1.18 24.38
C SER A 54 -8.20 0.70 23.35
N THR A 55 -8.30 -0.53 22.83
CA THR A 55 -7.41 -0.96 21.75
C THR A 55 -8.08 -1.96 20.83
N GLU A 56 -9.11 -1.52 20.11
CA GLU A 56 -9.57 -2.22 18.91
C GLU A 56 -8.51 -2.02 17.82
N ILE A 57 -7.45 -2.83 17.83
CA ILE A 57 -6.51 -2.87 16.71
C ILE A 57 -7.28 -3.50 15.55
N SER A 58 -7.74 -2.67 14.61
CA SER A 58 -8.46 -3.16 13.45
C SER A 58 -7.64 -4.22 12.72
N ILE A 59 -8.28 -5.33 12.33
CA ILE A 59 -7.63 -6.44 11.63
C ILE A 59 -6.93 -5.92 10.36
N GLU A 60 -7.52 -4.92 9.72
CA GLU A 60 -6.98 -4.22 8.57
C GLU A 60 -5.66 -3.49 8.91
N LYS A 61 -5.58 -2.81 10.05
CA LYS A 61 -4.34 -2.14 10.50
C LYS A 61 -3.24 -3.17 10.73
N VAL A 62 -3.55 -4.29 11.39
CA VAL A 62 -2.58 -5.39 11.59
C VAL A 62 -2.07 -5.92 10.25
N LYS A 63 -2.98 -6.16 9.30
CA LYS A 63 -2.64 -6.66 7.97
C LYS A 63 -1.67 -5.71 7.25
N TYR A 64 -1.99 -4.42 7.14
CA TYR A 64 -1.15 -3.48 6.40
C TYR A 64 0.20 -3.23 7.08
N VAL A 65 0.26 -3.25 8.42
CA VAL A 65 1.53 -3.17 9.17
C VAL A 65 2.40 -4.40 8.93
N SER A 66 1.80 -5.60 8.94
CA SER A 66 2.50 -6.86 8.64
C SER A 66 3.03 -6.87 7.20
N ASP A 67 2.20 -6.46 6.25
CA ASP A 67 2.58 -6.37 4.83
C ASP A 67 3.77 -5.41 4.63
N LEU A 68 3.77 -4.24 5.29
CA LEU A 68 4.91 -3.32 5.27
C LEU A 68 6.18 -3.94 5.87
N SER A 69 6.06 -4.60 7.02
CA SER A 69 7.18 -5.26 7.70
C SER A 69 7.82 -6.32 6.81
N ASN A 70 6.99 -7.13 6.14
CA ASN A 70 7.46 -8.13 5.19
C ASN A 70 8.14 -7.50 3.98
N LEU A 71 7.53 -6.46 3.39
CA LEU A 71 8.08 -5.74 2.22
C LEU A 71 9.47 -5.18 2.50
N ILE A 72 9.69 -4.55 3.65
CA ILE A 72 11.00 -3.99 3.98
C ILE A 72 12.02 -5.07 4.35
N THR A 73 11.57 -6.19 4.91
CA THR A 73 12.43 -7.33 5.27
C THR A 73 12.99 -7.99 4.02
N VAL A 74 12.12 -8.29 3.05
CA VAL A 74 12.48 -9.00 1.80
C VAL A 74 12.88 -8.06 0.66
N PHE A 75 13.03 -6.76 0.93
CA PHE A 75 13.39 -5.77 -0.09
C PHE A 75 14.72 -6.14 -0.76
N PRO A 76 14.77 -6.25 -2.10
CA PRO A 76 15.95 -6.72 -2.82
C PRO A 76 17.12 -5.75 -2.72
N LYS A 77 18.33 -6.29 -2.88
CA LYS A 77 19.56 -5.51 -3.05
C LYS A 77 19.83 -5.36 -4.55
N PHE A 78 20.16 -4.15 -4.98
CA PHE A 78 20.46 -3.85 -6.37
C PHE A 78 21.97 -3.71 -6.61
N LYS A 79 22.39 -3.64 -7.87
CA LYS A 79 23.79 -3.37 -8.22
C LYS A 79 24.21 -1.93 -7.89
N ASN A 80 23.29 -0.97 -8.05
CA ASN A 80 23.56 0.44 -7.82
C ASN A 80 23.65 0.76 -6.31
N SER A 81 24.83 1.22 -5.86
CA SER A 81 25.10 1.52 -4.45
C SER A 81 24.28 2.71 -3.91
N ALA A 82 24.05 3.74 -4.72
CA ALA A 82 23.23 4.89 -4.35
C ALA A 82 21.77 4.48 -4.11
N VAL A 83 21.24 3.60 -4.98
CA VAL A 83 19.90 3.01 -4.79
C VAL A 83 19.84 2.24 -3.47
N ASN A 84 20.81 1.37 -3.19
CA ASN A 84 20.82 0.60 -1.93
C ASN A 84 20.93 1.48 -0.69
N ALA A 85 21.74 2.54 -0.74
CA ALA A 85 21.86 3.50 0.35
C ALA A 85 20.52 4.20 0.62
N GLU A 86 19.79 4.56 -0.43
CA GLU A 86 18.48 5.19 -0.31
C GLU A 86 17.40 4.17 0.13
N VAL A 87 17.44 2.93 -0.36
CA VAL A 87 16.57 1.83 0.13
C VAL A 87 16.75 1.62 1.64
N LYS A 88 17.98 1.73 2.17
CA LYS A 88 18.20 1.64 3.62
C LYS A 88 17.46 2.74 4.39
N LYS A 89 17.44 3.98 3.87
CA LYS A 89 16.69 5.08 4.47
C LYS A 89 15.18 4.86 4.37
N LEU A 90 14.69 4.41 3.20
CA LEU A 90 13.30 4.04 3.00
C LEU A 90 12.85 2.99 4.04
N LYS A 91 13.62 1.91 4.19
CA LYS A 91 13.34 0.84 5.17
C LYS A 91 13.27 1.36 6.60
N ALA A 92 14.23 2.20 7.00
CA ALA A 92 14.24 2.81 8.34
C ALA A 92 13.05 3.74 8.58
N ALA A 93 12.66 4.54 7.57
CA ALA A 93 11.49 5.41 7.66
C ALA A 93 10.18 4.62 7.75
N VAL A 94 10.02 3.56 6.93
CA VAL A 94 8.85 2.68 6.99
C VAL A 94 8.78 1.94 8.33
N GLN A 95 9.91 1.47 8.87
CA GLN A 95 9.94 0.86 10.21
C GLN A 95 9.55 1.85 11.32
N SER A 96 10.04 3.09 11.24
CA SER A 96 9.65 4.15 12.17
C SER A 96 8.17 4.53 12.04
N TYR A 97 7.62 4.44 10.83
CA TYR A 97 6.21 4.65 10.54
C TYR A 97 5.33 3.54 11.14
N ILE A 98 5.75 2.28 10.98
CA ILE A 98 5.11 1.13 11.62
C ILE A 98 5.06 1.35 13.13
N TYR A 99 6.19 1.66 13.77
CA TYR A 99 6.24 1.92 15.21
C TYR A 99 5.32 3.09 15.62
N GLY A 100 5.37 4.22 14.90
CA GLY A 100 4.49 5.36 15.18
C GLY A 100 3.01 5.02 15.04
N THR A 101 2.67 4.07 14.17
CA THR A 101 1.30 3.60 13.94
C THR A 101 0.85 2.62 15.03
N THR A 102 1.71 1.69 15.45
CA THR A 102 1.38 0.68 16.47
C THR A 102 1.31 1.28 17.87
N GLU A 103 2.19 2.24 18.18
CA GLU A 103 2.24 2.90 19.50
C GLU A 103 1.27 4.08 19.63
N GLY A 104 0.49 4.40 18.59
CA GLY A 104 -0.37 5.59 18.58
C GLY A 104 0.41 6.92 18.64
N ASN A 105 1.72 6.91 18.40
CA ASN A 105 2.56 8.11 18.42
C ASN A 105 2.41 8.91 17.12
N SER A 106 1.40 9.79 17.08
CA SER A 106 1.09 10.58 15.90
C SER A 106 2.24 11.50 15.44
N LYS A 107 3.06 12.03 16.36
CA LYS A 107 4.21 12.87 16.02
C LYS A 107 5.27 12.07 15.27
N GLN A 108 5.62 10.90 15.79
CA GLN A 108 6.59 10.00 15.15
C GLN A 108 6.06 9.48 13.81
N LYS A 109 4.78 9.08 13.75
CA LYS A 109 4.13 8.66 12.51
C LYS A 109 4.26 9.72 11.41
N ARG A 110 3.97 10.99 11.73
CA ARG A 110 4.08 12.12 10.77
C ARG A 110 5.52 12.36 10.31
N LEU A 111 6.49 12.33 11.24
CA LEU A 111 7.90 12.50 10.88
C LEU A 111 8.37 11.37 9.97
N ALA A 112 8.08 10.12 10.35
CA ALA A 112 8.43 8.95 9.57
C ALA A 112 7.78 8.93 8.18
N TYR A 113 6.52 9.38 8.07
CA TYR A 113 5.84 9.54 6.78
C TYR A 113 6.57 10.53 5.85
N ARG A 114 7.01 11.68 6.37
CA ARG A 114 7.77 12.67 5.60
C ARG A 114 9.10 12.08 5.11
N ASP A 115 9.80 11.37 5.98
CA ASP A 115 11.10 10.77 5.66
C ASP A 115 10.94 9.65 4.62
N TYR A 116 9.88 8.84 4.75
CA TYR A 116 9.45 7.87 3.74
C TYR A 116 9.18 8.55 2.39
N ALA A 117 8.37 9.61 2.37
CA ALA A 117 7.98 10.30 1.14
C ALA A 117 9.19 10.92 0.43
N THR A 118 10.14 11.44 1.21
CA THR A 118 11.41 11.96 0.70
C THR A 118 12.21 10.85 0.04
N SER A 119 12.39 9.73 0.75
CA SER A 119 13.17 8.60 0.24
C SER A 119 12.55 7.96 -1.00
N TYR A 120 11.21 7.81 -1.00
CA TYR A 120 10.45 7.35 -2.15
C TYR A 120 10.74 8.20 -3.39
N LYS A 121 10.65 9.54 -3.28
CA LYS A 121 10.93 10.45 -4.40
C LYS A 121 12.38 10.34 -4.88
N THR A 122 13.33 10.20 -3.97
CA THR A 122 14.75 10.00 -4.32
C THR A 122 14.95 8.71 -5.11
N LEU A 123 14.33 7.60 -4.70
CA LEU A 123 14.38 6.33 -5.43
C LEU A 123 13.78 6.45 -6.84
N GLN A 124 12.70 7.20 -7.02
CA GLN A 124 12.12 7.47 -8.35
C GLN A 124 13.08 8.22 -9.28
N THR A 125 13.98 9.03 -8.73
CA THR A 125 15.03 9.71 -9.50
C THR A 125 16.19 8.76 -9.79
N LEU A 126 16.63 7.99 -8.78
CA LEU A 126 17.78 7.10 -8.90
C LEU A 126 17.53 5.91 -9.83
N LYS A 127 16.29 5.40 -9.91
CA LYS A 127 15.98 4.24 -10.75
C LYS A 127 16.24 4.46 -12.24
N LYS A 128 16.29 5.72 -12.70
CA LYS A 128 16.64 6.08 -14.09
C LYS A 128 18.03 5.58 -14.52
N TYR A 129 18.89 5.27 -13.55
CA TYR A 129 20.25 4.76 -13.76
C TYR A 129 20.37 3.24 -13.55
N MET A 130 19.24 2.51 -13.58
CA MET A 130 19.19 1.06 -13.40
C MET A 130 18.80 0.36 -14.72
N ASN A 131 19.01 -0.95 -14.80
CA ASN A 131 18.50 -1.73 -15.92
C ASN A 131 16.97 -1.94 -15.79
N ARG A 132 16.32 -2.34 -16.87
CA ARG A 132 14.86 -2.47 -16.95
C ARG A 132 14.29 -3.41 -15.89
N ASP A 133 14.92 -4.55 -15.66
CA ASP A 133 14.39 -5.58 -14.74
C ASP A 133 14.47 -5.08 -13.29
N ASP A 134 15.58 -4.42 -12.93
CA ASP A 134 15.73 -3.77 -11.64
C ASP A 134 14.72 -2.62 -11.44
N ILE A 135 14.42 -1.85 -12.50
CA ILE A 135 13.40 -0.77 -12.48
C ILE A 135 12.01 -1.36 -12.19
N GLU A 136 11.63 -2.43 -12.87
CA GLU A 136 10.34 -3.07 -12.65
C GLU A 136 10.23 -3.62 -11.22
N LEU A 137 11.31 -4.25 -10.75
CA LEU A 137 11.37 -4.81 -9.41
C LEU A 137 11.24 -3.72 -8.35
N ILE A 138 12.00 -2.62 -8.45
CA ILE A 138 11.89 -1.53 -7.46
C ILE A 138 10.50 -0.88 -7.50
N ASP A 139 9.92 -0.67 -8.67
CA ASP A 139 8.59 -0.07 -8.82
C ASP A 139 7.49 -0.93 -8.17
N ARG A 140 7.60 -2.25 -8.29
CA ARG A 140 6.70 -3.19 -7.63
C ARG A 140 6.74 -3.03 -6.11
N TYR A 141 7.94 -2.97 -5.52
CA TYR A 141 8.09 -2.82 -4.07
C TYR A 141 7.61 -1.44 -3.59
N LEU A 142 8.01 -0.36 -4.28
CA LEU A 142 7.60 1.00 -3.95
C LEU A 142 6.09 1.17 -4.01
N THR A 143 5.44 0.65 -5.06
CA THR A 143 3.98 0.72 -5.21
C THR A 143 3.27 -0.01 -4.09
N ARG A 144 3.74 -1.21 -3.70
CA ARG A 144 3.16 -1.97 -2.58
C ARG A 144 3.34 -1.25 -1.25
N ILE A 145 4.52 -0.67 -0.98
CA ILE A 145 4.74 0.14 0.24
C ILE A 145 3.78 1.33 0.27
N LYS A 146 3.69 2.08 -0.84
CA LYS A 146 2.80 3.24 -0.96
C LYS A 146 1.34 2.87 -0.72
N ALA A 147 0.87 1.77 -1.30
CA ALA A 147 -0.51 1.30 -1.13
C ALA A 147 -0.81 1.00 0.34
N ASN A 148 0.07 0.25 1.02
CA ASN A 148 -0.13 -0.10 2.44
C ASN A 148 -0.09 1.13 3.36
N ILE A 149 0.85 2.06 3.15
CA ILE A 149 0.89 3.33 3.91
C ILE A 149 -0.39 4.13 3.68
N ASN A 150 -0.83 4.27 2.43
CA ASN A 150 -2.07 4.99 2.13
C ASN A 150 -3.27 4.36 2.83
N SER A 151 -3.41 3.03 2.78
CA SER A 151 -4.47 2.33 3.51
C SER A 151 -4.44 2.64 5.01
N LEU A 152 -3.26 2.67 5.63
CA LEU A 152 -3.09 3.03 7.03
C LEU A 152 -3.38 4.51 7.35
N GLU A 153 -3.27 5.41 6.38
CA GLU A 153 -3.70 6.81 6.54
C GLU A 153 -5.22 6.98 6.41
N TYR A 154 -5.90 6.10 5.68
CA TYR A 154 -7.36 6.13 5.54
C TYR A 154 -8.10 5.47 6.70
N LEU A 155 -7.48 4.49 7.36
CA LEU A 155 -7.99 3.90 8.59
C LEU A 155 -7.81 4.89 9.75
N LYS A 156 -8.89 5.60 10.10
CA LYS A 156 -8.96 6.45 11.30
C LYS A 156 -9.09 5.60 12.55
#